data_AF-A0A068TA69-F1
#
_entry.id   AF-A0A068TA69-F1
#
_cell.length_a   1.000
_cell.length_b   1.000
_cell.length_c   1.000
_cell.angle_alpha   90.00
_cell.angle_beta   90.00
_cell.angle_gamma   90.00
#
_symmetry.space_group_name_H-M   'P 1'
#
loop_
_entity.id
_entity.type
_entity.pdbx_description
1 polymer ?
#
loop_
_entity_poly.entity_id
_entity_poly.type
_entity_poly.pdbx_seq_one_letter_code
_entity_poly.pdbx_strand_id
1 'polypeptide(L)'
;MMRHTLFGRLVKDRAGNFGIITAAMLPVLLAVGGVAVDLTHVMEEKNKLQALADSATLAAAAAMADKGTMTVEEAQTLAKNFLLGPKKADIRNSGLPTAEQDAAIAKIEKDTTALATIATTSNTAASYEVSMKSAYEVPLTGLTSFVGFTTMRVSVDSKSASGREGNALSMYLALDESGSMAWDTTTVDPTNPTKQESYDCSTGWQYKTCTRTVPNYLSKMLSLKTAAAVMFAELKKADPGNELIRVGADSYDDKTKTEQKIDWGTTAVSTYVNKLPAVPDGGTDASGAMTNAVNALKAANATEKTAHDSKKNTSFERFIVLMTDGEMTGNSSSWNKTLDTKVRGICDQAKTDGIKIYTIAFMAPANGKSLLEYCSSGKAEYYYEPDDMTTLVESFGEIARKAAKTGTRLTN
;
A
#
# COMPACT_ATOMS: atom_id res chain seq x y z
N MET A 1 -15.45 94.10 -24.52
CA MET A 1 -14.84 93.54 -23.30
C MET A 1 -14.87 92.02 -23.42
N MET A 2 -13.72 91.37 -23.20
CA MET A 2 -13.33 90.06 -23.74
C MET A 2 -14.24 88.88 -23.37
N ARG A 3 -14.60 88.07 -24.39
CA ARG A 3 -15.18 86.72 -24.26
C ARG A 3 -14.10 85.77 -23.77
N HIS A 4 -14.12 85.41 -22.48
CA HIS A 4 -13.30 84.33 -21.96
C HIS A 4 -13.82 82.99 -22.47
N THR A 5 -13.01 82.29 -23.26
CA THR A 5 -13.32 80.99 -23.85
C THR A 5 -13.29 79.91 -22.77
N LEU A 6 -14.42 79.22 -22.56
CA LEU A 6 -14.56 78.05 -21.67
C LEU A 6 -13.46 76.99 -21.90
N PHE A 7 -12.97 76.88 -23.13
CA PHE A 7 -11.90 75.98 -23.55
C PHE A 7 -10.55 76.27 -22.86
N GLY A 8 -10.23 77.55 -22.60
CA GLY A 8 -9.00 77.94 -21.91
C GLY A 8 -9.01 77.60 -20.41
N ARG A 9 -10.20 77.49 -19.80
CA ARG A 9 -10.36 76.98 -18.42
C ARG A 9 -10.18 75.46 -18.36
N LEU A 10 -10.66 74.72 -19.37
CA LEU A 10 -10.52 73.26 -19.43
C LEU A 10 -9.06 72.82 -19.57
N VAL A 11 -8.26 73.52 -20.40
CA VAL A 11 -6.84 73.19 -20.64
C VAL A 11 -5.93 73.53 -19.45
N LYS A 12 -6.33 74.46 -18.58
CA LYS A 12 -5.59 74.83 -17.35
C LYS A 12 -6.06 74.08 -16.10
N ASP A 13 -7.08 73.22 -16.21
CA ASP A 13 -7.65 72.53 -15.07
C ASP A 13 -6.79 71.33 -14.65
N ARG A 14 -6.15 71.41 -13.48
CA ARG A 14 -5.34 70.31 -12.93
C ARG A 14 -6.19 69.22 -12.27
N ALA A 15 -7.51 69.41 -12.10
CA ALA A 15 -8.41 68.36 -11.65
C ALA A 15 -8.54 67.22 -12.70
N GLY A 16 -8.21 67.48 -13.98
CA GLY A 16 -8.24 66.50 -15.07
C GLY A 16 -7.04 65.54 -15.15
N ASN A 17 -5.97 65.77 -14.38
CA ASN A 17 -4.79 64.90 -14.42
C ASN A 17 -5.09 63.50 -13.87
N PHE A 18 -5.98 63.40 -12.88
CA PHE A 18 -6.47 62.12 -12.38
C PHE A 18 -7.22 61.37 -13.49
N GLY A 19 -8.09 62.04 -14.25
CA GLY A 19 -8.82 61.42 -15.35
C GLY A 19 -7.91 60.87 -16.46
N ILE A 20 -6.88 61.62 -16.86
CA ILE A 20 -5.93 61.21 -17.91
C ILE A 20 -5.02 60.07 -17.42
N ILE A 21 -4.49 60.18 -16.19
CA ILE A 21 -3.64 59.14 -15.59
C ILE A 21 -4.44 57.86 -15.34
N THR A 22 -5.67 57.96 -14.82
CA THR A 22 -6.56 56.80 -14.64
C THR A 22 -6.96 56.20 -15.99
N ALA A 23 -7.26 57.01 -17.01
CA ALA A 23 -7.59 56.51 -18.35
C ALA A 23 -6.40 55.76 -19.00
N ALA A 24 -5.16 56.18 -18.72
CA ALA A 24 -3.96 55.51 -19.20
C ALA A 24 -3.59 54.25 -18.38
N MET A 25 -3.77 54.28 -17.05
CA MET A 25 -3.42 53.16 -16.16
C MET A 25 -4.49 52.08 -16.06
N LEU A 26 -5.77 52.42 -16.23
CA LEU A 26 -6.88 51.47 -16.10
C LEU A 26 -6.77 50.27 -17.06
N PRO A 27 -6.44 50.43 -18.35
CA PRO A 27 -6.21 49.29 -19.24
C PRO A 27 -5.05 48.40 -18.79
N VAL A 28 -3.98 48.99 -18.24
CA VAL A 28 -2.80 48.26 -17.77
C VAL A 28 -3.11 47.46 -16.50
N LEU A 29 -3.84 48.06 -15.55
CA LEU A 29 -4.26 47.37 -14.32
C LEU A 29 -5.25 46.24 -14.60
N LEU A 30 -6.20 46.45 -15.52
CA LEU A 30 -7.13 45.42 -15.95
C LEU A 30 -6.41 44.29 -16.72
N ALA A 31 -5.42 44.62 -17.55
CA ALA A 31 -4.58 43.64 -18.24
C ALA A 31 -3.80 42.77 -17.23
N VAL A 32 -3.12 43.39 -16.26
CA VAL A 32 -2.35 42.65 -15.23
C VAL A 32 -3.27 41.81 -14.35
N GLY A 33 -4.41 42.36 -13.93
CA GLY A 33 -5.41 41.62 -13.15
C GLY A 33 -6.01 40.44 -13.92
N GLY A 34 -6.32 40.64 -15.20
CA GLY A 34 -6.80 39.57 -16.08
C GLY A 34 -5.79 38.44 -16.23
N VAL A 35 -4.52 38.78 -16.53
CA VAL A 35 -3.44 37.79 -16.64
C VAL A 35 -3.25 37.03 -15.34
N ALA A 36 -3.34 37.68 -14.17
CA ALA A 36 -3.18 37.01 -12.88
C ALA A 36 -4.28 35.96 -12.63
N VAL A 37 -5.54 36.31 -12.88
CA VAL A 37 -6.68 35.38 -12.73
C VAL A 37 -6.58 34.21 -13.71
N ASP A 38 -6.23 34.50 -14.96
CA ASP A 38 -6.06 33.47 -15.97
C ASP A 38 -4.89 32.53 -15.67
N LEU A 39 -3.78 33.04 -15.14
CA LEU A 39 -2.65 32.22 -14.73
C LEU A 39 -3.04 31.27 -13.58
N THR A 40 -3.81 31.75 -12.60
CA THR A 40 -4.33 30.89 -11.52
C THR A 40 -5.24 29.79 -12.05
N HIS A 41 -6.20 30.13 -12.93
CA HIS A 41 -7.09 29.16 -13.55
C HIS A 41 -6.31 28.12 -14.37
N VAL A 42 -5.31 28.56 -15.14
CA VAL A 42 -4.50 27.68 -15.97
C VAL A 42 -3.60 26.77 -15.12
N MET A 43 -3.08 27.26 -14.00
CA MET A 43 -2.34 26.42 -13.04
C MET A 43 -3.22 25.37 -12.38
N GLU A 44 -4.46 25.72 -12.01
CA GLU A 44 -5.43 24.75 -11.49
C GLU A 44 -5.76 23.67 -12.52
N GLU A 45 -6.04 24.06 -13.77
CA GLU A 45 -6.29 23.12 -14.86
C GLU A 45 -5.06 22.24 -15.15
N LYS A 46 -3.85 22.80 -15.10
CA LYS A 46 -2.61 22.01 -15.21
C LYS A 46 -2.51 20.94 -14.12
N ASN A 47 -2.76 21.31 -12.87
CA ASN A 47 -2.66 20.39 -11.74
C ASN A 47 -3.70 19.26 -11.83
N LYS A 48 -4.94 19.58 -12.23
CA LYS A 48 -5.98 18.56 -12.48
C LYS A 48 -5.57 17.62 -13.61
N LEU A 49 -5.07 18.17 -14.73
CA LEU A 49 -4.60 17.36 -15.87
C LEU A 49 -3.42 16.46 -15.49
N GLN A 50 -2.51 16.93 -14.66
CA GLN A 50 -1.38 16.13 -14.18
C GLN A 50 -1.86 14.99 -13.28
N ALA A 51 -2.77 15.25 -12.33
CA ALA A 51 -3.33 14.23 -11.45
C ALA A 51 -4.10 13.16 -12.24
N LEU A 52 -4.89 13.58 -13.24
CA LEU A 52 -5.57 12.65 -14.16
C LEU A 52 -4.55 11.84 -14.97
N ALA A 53 -3.49 12.48 -15.47
CA ALA A 53 -2.45 11.79 -16.23
C ALA A 53 -1.73 10.72 -15.39
N ASP A 54 -1.37 11.04 -14.15
CA ASP A 54 -0.75 10.12 -13.20
C ASP A 54 -1.66 8.94 -12.85
N SER A 55 -2.96 9.21 -12.63
CA SER A 55 -3.92 8.13 -12.39
C SER A 55 -4.10 7.22 -13.61
N ALA A 56 -4.08 7.78 -14.82
CA ALA A 56 -4.25 7.05 -16.07
C ALA A 56 -3.04 6.17 -16.42
N THR A 57 -1.82 6.70 -16.25
CA THR A 57 -0.59 5.92 -16.44
C THR A 57 -0.51 4.79 -15.41
N LEU A 58 -0.75 5.09 -14.13
CA LEU A 58 -0.77 4.09 -13.06
C LEU A 58 -1.81 2.98 -13.28
N ALA A 59 -3.04 3.34 -13.68
CA ALA A 59 -4.10 2.35 -13.95
C ALA A 59 -3.73 1.44 -15.14
N ALA A 60 -3.13 2.01 -16.20
CA ALA A 60 -2.68 1.24 -17.34
C ALA A 60 -1.51 0.30 -16.99
N ALA A 61 -0.53 0.78 -16.22
CA ALA A 61 0.59 -0.02 -15.74
C ALA A 61 0.09 -1.16 -14.83
N ALA A 62 -0.79 -0.86 -13.86
CA ALA A 62 -1.40 -1.88 -13.00
C ALA A 62 -2.17 -2.95 -13.79
N ALA A 63 -2.95 -2.54 -14.81
CA ALA A 63 -3.68 -3.49 -15.65
C ALA A 63 -2.75 -4.37 -16.51
N MET A 64 -1.60 -3.85 -16.94
CA MET A 64 -0.57 -4.64 -17.65
C MET A 64 0.01 -5.71 -16.72
N ALA A 65 0.30 -5.35 -15.47
CA ALA A 65 0.85 -6.27 -14.48
C ALA A 65 -0.16 -7.34 -14.02
N ASP A 66 -1.43 -6.99 -13.83
CA ASP A 66 -2.48 -7.89 -13.34
C ASP A 66 -2.92 -8.93 -14.37
N LYS A 67 -3.09 -8.52 -15.64
CA LYS A 67 -3.54 -9.42 -16.70
C LYS A 67 -2.41 -10.26 -17.31
N GLY A 68 -1.16 -9.77 -17.30
CA GLY A 68 0.02 -10.44 -17.86
C GLY A 68 0.02 -10.67 -19.38
N THR A 69 -1.15 -10.60 -20.04
CA THR A 69 -1.35 -10.81 -21.48
C THR A 69 -1.89 -9.58 -22.21
N MET A 70 -2.08 -8.45 -21.50
CA MET A 70 -2.55 -7.21 -22.12
C MET A 70 -1.49 -6.68 -23.09
N THR A 71 -1.88 -6.32 -24.31
CA THR A 71 -0.93 -5.81 -25.30
C THR A 71 -0.54 -4.35 -25.01
N VAL A 72 0.58 -3.92 -25.59
CA VAL A 72 1.05 -2.53 -25.49
C VAL A 72 -0.02 -1.56 -26.02
N GLU A 73 -0.72 -1.93 -27.08
CA GLU A 73 -1.78 -1.13 -27.71
C GLU A 73 -3.03 -1.04 -26.81
N GLU A 74 -3.39 -2.12 -26.14
CA GLU A 74 -4.48 -2.13 -25.17
C GLU A 74 -4.17 -1.22 -23.97
N ALA A 75 -2.93 -1.24 -23.48
CA ALA A 75 -2.47 -0.35 -22.41
C ALA A 75 -2.53 1.13 -22.80
N GLN A 76 -2.07 1.46 -24.00
CA GLN A 76 -2.12 2.82 -24.53
C GLN A 76 -3.57 3.29 -24.70
N THR A 77 -4.46 2.39 -25.16
CA THR A 77 -5.88 2.68 -25.30
C THR A 77 -6.55 2.90 -23.94
N LEU A 78 -6.21 2.08 -22.95
CA LEU A 78 -6.70 2.21 -21.58
C LEU A 78 -6.26 3.54 -20.96
N ALA A 79 -4.97 3.89 -21.03
CA ALA A 79 -4.44 5.17 -20.53
C ALA A 79 -5.12 6.36 -21.21
N LYS A 80 -5.26 6.33 -22.54
CA LYS A 80 -5.94 7.39 -23.31
C LYS A 80 -7.41 7.51 -22.91
N ASN A 81 -8.12 6.40 -22.76
CA ASN A 81 -9.53 6.41 -22.38
C ASN A 81 -9.73 6.90 -20.94
N PHE A 82 -8.81 6.58 -20.04
CA PHE A 82 -8.88 7.05 -18.66
C PHE A 82 -8.67 8.56 -18.55
N LEU A 83 -7.70 9.11 -19.30
CA LEU A 83 -7.44 10.56 -19.34
C LEU A 83 -8.55 11.32 -20.09
N LEU A 84 -8.95 10.83 -21.27
CA LEU A 84 -9.85 11.56 -22.16
C LEU A 84 -11.32 11.26 -21.92
N GLY A 85 -11.67 10.18 -21.23
CA GLY A 85 -13.05 9.72 -21.03
C GLY A 85 -13.96 10.81 -20.44
N PRO A 86 -13.63 11.41 -19.28
CA PRO A 86 -14.42 12.49 -18.70
C PRO A 86 -14.59 13.67 -19.66
N LYS A 87 -13.51 14.06 -20.35
CA LYS A 87 -13.51 15.21 -21.25
C LYS A 87 -14.28 14.97 -22.55
N LYS A 88 -14.22 13.75 -23.08
CA LYS A 88 -15.05 13.31 -24.21
C LYS A 88 -16.52 13.35 -23.82
N ALA A 89 -16.87 12.91 -22.61
CA ALA A 89 -18.24 12.99 -22.11
C ALA A 89 -18.72 14.46 -22.02
N ASP A 90 -17.90 15.36 -21.49
CA ASP A 90 -18.22 16.80 -21.45
C ASP A 90 -18.44 17.39 -22.85
N ILE A 91 -17.57 17.06 -23.83
CA ILE A 91 -17.74 17.52 -25.22
C ILE A 91 -19.03 16.96 -25.83
N ARG A 92 -19.36 15.70 -25.57
CA ARG A 92 -20.61 15.08 -26.05
C ARG A 92 -21.85 15.74 -25.44
N ASN A 93 -21.73 16.26 -24.22
CA ASN A 93 -22.81 16.95 -23.50
C ASN A 93 -22.85 18.47 -23.73
N SER A 94 -21.93 19.04 -24.52
CA SER A 94 -21.78 20.49 -24.74
C SER A 94 -22.89 21.13 -25.60
N GLY A 95 -23.80 20.34 -26.17
CA GLY A 95 -24.87 20.82 -27.04
C GLY A 95 -24.41 21.27 -28.44
N LEU A 96 -23.11 21.13 -28.77
CA LEU A 96 -22.56 21.42 -30.10
C LEU A 96 -23.09 20.44 -31.16
N PRO A 97 -23.12 20.82 -32.45
CA PRO A 97 -23.40 19.89 -33.54
C PRO A 97 -22.42 18.71 -33.54
N THR A 98 -22.88 17.50 -33.86
CA THR A 98 -22.08 16.26 -33.79
C THR A 98 -20.74 16.36 -34.54
N ALA A 99 -20.73 17.04 -35.69
CA ALA A 99 -19.52 17.26 -36.48
C ALA A 99 -18.46 18.11 -35.75
N GLU A 100 -18.87 19.10 -34.97
CA GLU A 100 -17.97 19.94 -34.18
C GLU A 100 -17.47 19.21 -32.93
N GLN A 101 -18.33 18.38 -32.32
CA GLN A 101 -17.92 17.50 -31.22
C GLN A 101 -16.88 16.48 -31.67
N ASP A 102 -17.06 15.86 -32.83
CA ASP A 102 -16.11 14.89 -33.40
C ASP A 102 -14.79 15.54 -33.76
N ALA A 103 -14.81 16.76 -34.32
CA ALA A 103 -13.60 17.53 -34.58
C ALA A 103 -12.86 17.89 -33.28
N ALA A 104 -13.58 18.27 -32.22
CA ALA A 104 -12.99 18.59 -30.92
C ALA A 104 -12.36 17.35 -30.24
N ILE A 105 -13.03 16.19 -30.34
CA ILE A 105 -12.50 14.93 -29.83
C ILE A 105 -11.26 14.48 -30.62
N ALA A 106 -11.29 14.57 -31.95
CA ALA A 106 -10.15 14.24 -32.78
C ALA A 106 -8.93 15.14 -32.48
N LYS A 107 -9.16 16.42 -32.13
CA LYS A 107 -8.09 17.35 -31.72
C LYS A 107 -7.44 16.89 -30.41
N ILE A 108 -8.23 16.62 -29.36
CA ILE A 108 -7.67 16.21 -28.05
C ILE A 108 -7.00 14.84 -28.10
N GLU A 109 -7.45 13.94 -28.97
CA GLU A 109 -6.81 12.65 -29.22
C GLU A 109 -5.45 12.83 -29.93
N LYS A 110 -5.35 13.77 -30.87
CA LYS A 110 -4.10 14.07 -31.58
C LYS A 110 -3.07 14.75 -30.68
N ASP A 111 -3.50 15.64 -29.80
CA ASP A 111 -2.63 16.34 -28.83
C ASP A 111 -2.26 15.45 -27.62
N THR A 112 -2.80 14.23 -27.51
CA THR A 112 -2.52 13.27 -26.43
C THR A 112 -1.77 12.05 -26.96
N THR A 113 -0.51 11.93 -26.59
CA THR A 113 0.32 10.77 -26.89
C THR A 113 0.48 9.91 -25.63
N ALA A 114 0.00 8.67 -25.69
CA ALA A 114 0.34 7.65 -24.71
C ALA A 114 1.30 6.67 -25.36
N LEU A 115 2.41 6.38 -24.69
CA LEU A 115 3.41 5.41 -25.10
C LEU A 115 3.57 4.42 -23.96
N ALA A 116 3.13 3.20 -24.19
CA ALA A 116 3.48 2.06 -23.35
C ALA A 116 4.67 1.32 -23.99
N THR A 117 5.60 0.87 -23.17
CA THR A 117 6.75 0.07 -23.57
C THR A 117 6.90 -1.12 -22.62
N ILE A 118 7.44 -2.22 -23.14
CA ILE A 118 7.87 -3.36 -22.34
C ILE A 118 9.39 -3.22 -22.23
N ALA A 119 9.91 -2.88 -21.05
CA ALA A 119 11.32 -2.53 -20.88
C ALA A 119 12.24 -3.77 -20.72
N THR A 120 11.71 -4.90 -20.25
CA THR A 120 12.41 -6.19 -20.25
C THR A 120 11.44 -7.35 -20.52
N THR A 121 11.80 -8.22 -21.46
CA THR A 121 11.14 -9.52 -21.69
C THR A 121 12.11 -10.63 -21.27
N SER A 122 11.93 -11.18 -20.06
CA SER A 122 12.26 -12.59 -19.84
C SER A 122 10.95 -13.34 -19.60
N ASN A 123 10.91 -14.64 -19.88
CA ASN A 123 9.70 -15.47 -19.86
C ASN A 123 8.92 -15.47 -18.52
N THR A 124 9.43 -14.82 -17.46
CA THR A 124 8.83 -14.71 -16.12
C THR A 124 8.86 -13.31 -15.50
N ALA A 125 9.48 -12.31 -16.14
CA ALA A 125 9.53 -10.93 -15.64
C ALA A 125 9.36 -9.96 -16.81
N ALA A 126 8.17 -9.37 -16.91
CA ALA A 126 7.89 -8.25 -17.80
C ALA A 126 7.86 -6.97 -16.96
N SER A 127 8.76 -6.04 -17.24
CA SER A 127 8.63 -4.65 -16.77
C SER A 127 7.86 -3.87 -17.83
N TYR A 128 6.78 -3.22 -17.39
CA TYR A 128 5.92 -2.39 -18.21
C TYR A 128 6.10 -0.95 -17.76
N GLU A 129 6.41 -0.09 -18.70
CA GLU A 129 6.44 1.35 -18.48
C GLU A 129 5.32 1.97 -19.31
N VAL A 130 4.52 2.83 -18.69
CA VAL A 130 3.51 3.62 -19.37
C VAL A 130 3.86 5.08 -19.16
N SER A 131 4.15 5.76 -20.26
CA SER A 131 4.37 7.19 -20.32
C SER A 131 3.25 7.86 -21.08
N MET A 132 2.86 9.06 -20.64
CA MET A 132 1.82 9.83 -21.28
C MET A 132 2.19 11.29 -21.30
N LYS A 133 2.06 11.89 -22.48
CA LYS A 133 2.14 13.33 -22.69
C LYS A 133 0.84 13.82 -23.27
N SER A 134 0.25 14.82 -22.65
CA SER A 134 -0.94 15.47 -23.18
C SER A 134 -0.73 16.98 -23.18
N ALA A 135 -1.14 17.62 -24.26
CA ALA A 135 -1.16 19.06 -24.37
C ALA A 135 -2.59 19.54 -24.57
N TYR A 136 -2.97 20.62 -23.89
CA TYR A 136 -4.30 21.20 -23.98
C TYR A 136 -4.25 22.71 -24.03
N GLU A 137 -5.14 23.32 -24.83
CA GLU A 137 -5.32 24.76 -24.89
C GLU A 137 -6.40 25.18 -23.91
N VAL A 138 -6.00 25.85 -22.83
CA VAL A 138 -6.93 26.41 -21.86
C VAL A 138 -7.41 27.77 -22.39
N PRO A 139 -8.73 27.98 -22.58
CA PRO A 139 -9.26 29.27 -22.96
C PRO A 139 -9.05 30.28 -21.82
N LEU A 140 -8.61 31.48 -22.17
CA LEU A 140 -8.41 32.57 -21.21
C LEU A 140 -9.66 33.45 -21.13
N THR A 141 -9.82 34.18 -20.03
CA THR A 141 -10.96 35.06 -19.83
C THR A 141 -10.95 36.26 -20.78
N GLY A 142 -12.11 36.91 -20.95
CA GLY A 142 -12.23 38.07 -21.86
C GLY A 142 -11.31 39.26 -21.51
N LEU A 143 -10.78 39.32 -20.28
CA LEU A 143 -9.86 40.37 -19.83
C LEU A 143 -8.46 40.23 -20.43
N THR A 144 -7.97 39.01 -20.67
CA THR A 144 -6.68 38.75 -21.34
C THR A 144 -6.79 38.81 -22.86
N SER A 145 -7.98 38.53 -23.41
CA SER A 145 -8.26 38.73 -24.83
C SER A 145 -8.07 40.18 -25.29
N PHE A 146 -8.21 41.16 -24.39
CA PHE A 146 -7.95 42.58 -24.69
C PHE A 146 -6.48 42.87 -25.02
N VAL A 147 -5.56 42.01 -24.55
CA VAL A 147 -4.12 42.10 -24.78
C VAL A 147 -3.65 41.14 -25.89
N GLY A 148 -4.60 40.48 -26.58
CA GLY A 148 -4.31 39.60 -27.72
C GLY A 148 -4.03 38.14 -27.38
N PHE A 149 -4.20 37.72 -26.11
CA PHE A 149 -4.08 36.32 -25.71
C PHE A 149 -5.45 35.70 -25.50
N THR A 150 -5.79 34.68 -26.29
CA THR A 150 -7.10 33.98 -26.21
C THR A 150 -7.00 32.58 -25.62
N THR A 151 -5.84 31.93 -25.72
CA THR A 151 -5.59 30.60 -25.16
C THR A 151 -4.17 30.48 -24.62
N MET A 152 -3.97 29.60 -23.64
CA MET A 152 -2.63 29.20 -23.17
C MET A 152 -2.47 27.67 -23.28
N ARG A 153 -1.38 27.23 -23.90
CA ARG A 153 -1.07 25.80 -24.05
C ARG A 153 -0.43 25.28 -22.77
N VAL A 154 -1.06 24.28 -22.17
CA VAL A 154 -0.56 23.52 -21.01
C VAL A 154 -0.14 22.14 -21.48
N SER A 155 1.01 21.67 -21.01
CA SER A 155 1.46 20.29 -21.23
C SER A 155 1.71 19.59 -19.90
N VAL A 156 1.32 18.31 -19.84
CA VAL A 156 1.59 17.39 -18.74
C VAL A 156 2.40 16.21 -19.25
N ASP A 157 3.33 15.73 -18.43
CA ASP A 157 4.18 14.56 -18.70
C ASP A 157 4.05 13.66 -17.46
N SER A 158 3.64 12.41 -17.67
CA SER A 158 3.44 11.44 -16.60
C SER A 158 4.09 10.13 -16.98
N LYS A 159 4.74 9.49 -16.01
CA LYS A 159 5.39 8.19 -16.19
C LYS A 159 5.11 7.29 -15.00
N SER A 160 4.67 6.07 -15.31
CA SER A 160 4.44 5.02 -14.35
C SER A 160 5.16 3.76 -14.79
N ALA A 161 5.74 3.03 -13.84
CA ALA A 161 6.32 1.72 -14.08
C ALA A 161 5.58 0.67 -13.25
N SER A 162 5.33 -0.48 -13.87
CA SER A 162 4.84 -1.67 -13.22
C SER A 162 5.68 -2.86 -13.67
N GLY A 163 6.29 -3.56 -12.73
CA GLY A 163 7.08 -4.75 -13.04
C GLY A 163 6.44 -5.99 -12.48
N ARG A 164 6.46 -7.09 -13.24
CA ARG A 164 6.50 -8.42 -12.63
C ARG A 164 7.80 -8.63 -11.83
N GLU A 165 8.81 -7.80 -12.11
CA GLU A 165 10.03 -7.58 -11.33
C GLU A 165 9.81 -6.87 -9.98
N GLY A 166 8.56 -6.73 -9.53
CA GLY A 166 8.18 -6.23 -8.20
C GLY A 166 7.45 -7.25 -7.31
N ASN A 167 7.13 -8.45 -7.80
CA ASN A 167 6.37 -9.44 -7.01
C ASN A 167 7.26 -10.49 -6.32
N ALA A 168 8.57 -10.46 -6.56
CA ALA A 168 9.48 -11.32 -5.83
C ALA A 168 9.61 -10.84 -4.39
N LEU A 169 9.53 -11.75 -3.43
CA LEU A 169 9.64 -11.42 -2.02
C LEU A 169 10.29 -12.53 -1.21
N SER A 170 10.94 -12.10 -0.15
CA SER A 170 11.44 -12.93 0.93
C SER A 170 10.60 -12.63 2.17
N MET A 171 9.89 -13.64 2.70
CA MET A 171 9.08 -13.50 3.91
C MET A 171 9.62 -14.41 5.01
N TYR A 172 9.65 -13.92 6.25
CA TYR A 172 10.04 -14.72 7.40
C TYR A 172 9.02 -14.57 8.53
N LEU A 173 8.50 -15.69 9.02
CA LEU A 173 7.49 -15.70 10.08
C LEU A 173 8.18 -15.95 11.43
N ALA A 174 7.98 -15.05 12.40
CA ALA A 174 8.34 -15.25 13.79
C ALA A 174 7.06 -15.58 14.58
N LEU A 175 6.88 -16.85 14.95
CA LEU A 175 5.61 -17.38 15.44
C LEU A 175 5.70 -17.76 16.92
N ASP A 176 4.82 -17.19 17.73
CA ASP A 176 4.73 -17.50 19.15
C ASP A 176 4.17 -18.92 19.38
N GLU A 177 4.92 -19.71 20.14
CA GLU A 177 4.52 -21.01 20.69
C GLU A 177 4.69 -21.09 22.20
N SER A 178 4.56 -19.95 22.90
CA SER A 178 4.54 -19.88 24.36
C SER A 178 3.27 -20.46 24.97
N GLY A 179 3.30 -20.74 26.27
CA GLY A 179 2.20 -21.40 26.98
C GLY A 179 0.86 -20.66 26.93
N SER A 180 0.83 -19.34 26.72
CA SER A 180 -0.41 -18.58 26.52
C SER A 180 -1.14 -18.98 25.23
N MET A 181 -0.41 -19.43 24.21
CA MET A 181 -0.97 -19.91 22.94
C MET A 181 -1.74 -21.23 23.09
N ALA A 182 -1.64 -21.91 24.23
CA ALA A 182 -2.43 -23.10 24.52
C ALA A 182 -3.87 -22.77 24.95
N TRP A 183 -4.16 -21.50 25.26
CA TRP A 183 -5.45 -21.10 25.82
C TRP A 183 -6.56 -21.12 24.78
N ASP A 184 -7.77 -21.33 25.28
CA ASP A 184 -9.01 -21.30 24.52
C ASP A 184 -9.24 -19.89 23.95
N THR A 185 -9.66 -19.81 22.69
CA THR A 185 -10.17 -18.58 22.06
C THR A 185 -11.64 -18.36 22.44
N THR A 186 -12.27 -17.35 21.85
CA THR A 186 -13.73 -17.12 21.95
C THR A 186 -14.53 -17.95 20.93
N THR A 187 -13.87 -18.64 19.99
CA THR A 187 -14.53 -19.38 18.90
C THR A 187 -14.77 -20.84 19.29
N VAL A 188 -16.03 -21.28 19.27
CA VAL A 188 -16.42 -22.69 19.52
C VAL A 188 -16.00 -23.55 18.33
N ASP A 189 -15.43 -24.73 18.60
CA ASP A 189 -15.06 -25.71 17.58
C ASP A 189 -16.31 -26.20 16.82
N PRO A 190 -16.44 -25.91 15.52
CA PRO A 190 -17.61 -26.32 14.76
C PRO A 190 -17.68 -27.84 14.51
N THR A 191 -16.55 -28.55 14.64
CA THR A 191 -16.47 -30.00 14.45
C THR A 191 -16.81 -30.77 15.73
N ASN A 192 -16.40 -30.24 16.88
CA ASN A 192 -16.64 -30.84 18.19
C ASN A 192 -17.03 -29.74 19.20
N PRO A 193 -18.29 -29.23 19.18
CA PRO A 193 -18.66 -28.00 19.89
C PRO A 193 -18.69 -28.12 21.43
N THR A 194 -18.62 -29.33 21.97
CA THR A 194 -18.68 -29.57 23.42
C THR A 194 -17.60 -30.55 23.87
N LYS A 195 -17.01 -30.31 25.04
CA LYS A 195 -16.07 -31.22 25.73
C LYS A 195 -16.57 -31.57 27.14
N GLN A 196 -16.09 -32.69 27.68
CA GLN A 196 -16.33 -33.05 29.08
C GLN A 196 -15.25 -32.42 29.96
N GLU A 197 -15.64 -31.65 30.96
CA GLU A 197 -14.75 -31.09 31.99
C GLU A 197 -14.96 -31.82 33.32
N SER A 198 -13.87 -32.25 33.94
CA SER A 198 -13.88 -32.78 35.31
C SER A 198 -13.77 -31.64 36.33
N TYR A 199 -14.63 -31.65 37.34
CA TYR A 199 -14.59 -30.69 38.44
C TYR A 199 -14.80 -31.37 39.80
N ASP A 200 -14.30 -30.73 40.86
CA ASP A 200 -14.51 -31.19 42.22
C ASP A 200 -15.96 -30.91 42.66
N CYS A 201 -16.68 -31.97 43.00
CA CYS A 201 -18.06 -31.94 43.51
C CYS A 201 -18.15 -32.61 44.88
N SER A 202 -17.05 -32.63 45.63
CA SER A 202 -16.97 -33.22 46.96
C SER A 202 -17.96 -32.57 47.93
N THR A 203 -18.53 -33.37 48.82
CA THR A 203 -19.44 -32.88 49.87
C THR A 203 -18.95 -33.34 51.24
N GLY A 204 -18.55 -32.40 52.09
CA GLY A 204 -17.96 -32.69 53.39
C GLY A 204 -16.70 -33.56 53.27
N TRP A 205 -16.72 -34.74 53.87
CA TRP A 205 -15.61 -35.70 53.86
C TRP A 205 -15.62 -36.68 52.67
N GLN A 206 -16.59 -36.55 51.75
CA GLN A 206 -16.68 -37.40 50.56
C GLN A 206 -16.01 -36.74 49.36
N TYR A 207 -14.78 -37.14 49.07
CA TYR A 207 -14.05 -36.70 47.89
C TYR A 207 -14.69 -37.29 46.62
N LYS A 208 -15.15 -36.43 45.71
CA LYS A 208 -15.81 -36.84 44.46
C LYS A 208 -15.46 -35.91 43.32
N THR A 209 -15.07 -36.50 42.19
CA THR A 209 -14.92 -35.80 40.91
C THR A 209 -16.16 -36.04 40.06
N CYS A 210 -16.77 -34.96 39.58
CA CYS A 210 -17.90 -35.00 38.65
C CYS A 210 -17.46 -34.51 37.28
N THR A 211 -18.23 -34.84 36.25
CA THR A 211 -18.04 -34.28 34.90
C THR A 211 -19.22 -33.40 34.51
N ARG A 212 -18.97 -32.37 33.71
CA ARG A 212 -19.99 -31.55 33.06
C ARG A 212 -19.64 -31.31 31.60
N THR A 213 -20.66 -31.14 30.78
CA THR A 213 -20.51 -30.72 29.39
C THR A 213 -20.27 -29.22 29.35
N VAL A 214 -19.15 -28.80 28.78
CA VAL A 214 -18.80 -27.39 28.56
C VAL A 214 -18.55 -27.15 27.07
N PRO A 215 -18.67 -25.89 26.58
CA PRO A 215 -18.24 -25.56 25.23
C PRO A 215 -16.77 -25.91 24.99
N ASN A 216 -16.47 -26.43 23.80
CA ASN A 216 -15.10 -26.71 23.37
C ASN A 216 -14.67 -25.59 22.43
N TYR A 217 -13.82 -24.70 22.93
CA TYR A 217 -13.26 -23.62 22.14
C TYR A 217 -12.01 -24.07 21.39
N LEU A 218 -11.74 -23.44 20.25
CA LEU A 218 -10.50 -23.65 19.52
C LEU A 218 -9.34 -22.99 20.27
N SER A 219 -8.18 -23.62 20.31
CA SER A 219 -6.99 -23.02 20.94
C SER A 219 -6.39 -21.92 20.07
N LYS A 220 -5.65 -20.99 20.70
CA LYS A 220 -4.95 -19.93 19.97
C LYS A 220 -3.90 -20.50 18.99
N MET A 221 -3.19 -21.55 19.40
CA MET A 221 -2.22 -22.27 18.57
C MET A 221 -2.88 -22.92 17.35
N LEU A 222 -4.05 -23.54 17.50
CA LEU A 222 -4.80 -24.07 16.35
C LEU A 222 -5.21 -22.96 15.39
N SER A 223 -5.69 -21.83 15.92
CA SER A 223 -6.06 -20.65 15.14
C SER A 223 -4.88 -20.11 14.33
N LEU A 224 -3.69 -20.02 14.94
CA LEU A 224 -2.45 -19.63 14.28
C LEU A 224 -2.13 -20.57 13.11
N LYS A 225 -2.17 -21.90 13.33
CA LYS A 225 -1.90 -22.88 12.27
C LYS A 225 -2.86 -22.75 11.11
N THR A 226 -4.15 -22.56 11.37
CA THR A 226 -5.16 -22.35 10.32
C THR A 226 -4.93 -21.05 9.56
N ALA A 227 -4.64 -19.95 10.25
CA ALA A 227 -4.39 -18.67 9.63
C ALA A 227 -3.12 -18.69 8.76
N ALA A 228 -2.04 -19.29 9.25
CA ALA A 228 -0.81 -19.51 8.49
C ALA A 228 -1.05 -20.37 7.24
N ALA A 229 -1.85 -21.44 7.35
CA ALA A 229 -2.21 -22.27 6.19
C ALA A 229 -2.94 -21.46 5.09
N VAL A 230 -3.83 -20.55 5.47
CA VAL A 230 -4.50 -19.63 4.53
C VAL A 230 -3.50 -18.68 3.89
N MET A 231 -2.61 -18.05 4.66
CA MET A 231 -1.52 -17.22 4.11
C MET A 231 -0.69 -18.00 3.08
N PHE A 232 -0.27 -19.22 3.40
CA PHE A 232 0.54 -20.04 2.50
C PHE A 232 -0.20 -20.44 1.23
N ALA A 233 -1.52 -20.65 1.30
CA ALA A 233 -2.35 -20.91 0.13
C ALA A 233 -2.46 -19.67 -0.76
N GLU A 234 -2.63 -18.48 -0.19
CA GLU A 234 -2.66 -17.22 -0.94
C GLU A 234 -1.32 -16.90 -1.60
N LEU A 235 -0.20 -17.09 -0.89
CA LEU A 235 1.14 -16.94 -1.46
C LEU A 235 1.38 -17.95 -2.59
N LYS A 236 0.96 -19.22 -2.42
CA LYS A 236 1.06 -20.23 -3.48
C LYS A 236 0.22 -19.90 -4.71
N LYS A 237 -0.94 -19.27 -4.54
CA LYS A 237 -1.73 -18.77 -5.68
C LYS A 237 -1.01 -17.65 -6.43
N ALA A 238 -0.30 -16.79 -5.71
CA ALA A 238 0.49 -15.71 -6.30
C ALA A 238 1.77 -16.19 -7.00
N ASP A 239 2.38 -17.27 -6.52
CA ASP A 239 3.56 -17.89 -7.13
C ASP A 239 3.43 -19.42 -7.28
N PRO A 240 2.63 -19.90 -8.26
CA PRO A 240 2.45 -21.33 -8.48
C PRO A 240 3.74 -22.06 -8.90
N GLY A 241 4.71 -21.32 -9.46
CA GLY A 241 5.98 -21.83 -9.94
C GLY A 241 7.07 -21.91 -8.86
N ASN A 242 6.85 -21.32 -7.68
CA ASN A 242 7.85 -21.14 -6.63
C ASN A 242 9.13 -20.47 -7.14
N GLU A 243 8.99 -19.42 -7.95
CA GLU A 243 10.14 -18.68 -8.54
C GLU A 243 10.23 -17.23 -8.07
N LEU A 244 9.23 -16.72 -7.35
CA LEU A 244 9.13 -15.35 -6.90
C LEU A 244 9.15 -15.25 -5.37
N ILE A 245 8.54 -16.20 -4.67
CA ILE A 245 8.31 -16.14 -3.24
C ILE A 245 9.20 -17.14 -2.52
N ARG A 246 9.98 -16.63 -1.57
CA ARG A 246 10.74 -17.44 -0.62
C ARG A 246 10.22 -17.19 0.78
N VAL A 247 9.96 -18.25 1.54
CA VAL A 247 9.41 -18.14 2.90
C VAL A 247 10.27 -18.94 3.87
N GLY A 248 10.57 -18.34 5.02
CA GLY A 248 11.15 -18.99 6.20
C GLY A 248 10.25 -18.82 7.42
N ALA A 249 10.52 -19.59 8.47
CA ALA A 249 9.84 -19.42 9.74
C ALA A 249 10.69 -19.88 10.92
N ASP A 250 10.47 -19.26 12.06
CA ASP A 250 11.01 -19.68 13.35
C ASP A 250 9.93 -19.49 14.42
N SER A 251 9.83 -20.45 15.32
CA SER A 251 8.94 -20.39 16.47
C SER A 251 9.71 -20.15 17.77
N TYR A 252 9.01 -19.64 18.77
CA TYR A 252 9.63 -19.31 20.04
C TYR A 252 8.66 -19.47 21.22
N ASP A 253 9.22 -19.92 22.34
CA ASP A 253 8.67 -19.77 23.69
C ASP A 253 9.65 -18.87 24.48
N ASP A 254 10.10 -19.25 25.68
CA ASP A 254 11.22 -18.61 26.36
C ASP A 254 12.59 -18.91 25.70
N LYS A 255 12.58 -19.75 24.66
CA LYS A 255 13.72 -20.15 23.83
C LYS A 255 13.35 -20.07 22.36
N THR A 256 14.37 -19.82 21.56
CA THR A 256 14.26 -19.90 20.10
C THR A 256 14.35 -21.35 19.66
N LYS A 257 13.42 -21.76 18.79
CA LYS A 257 13.36 -23.12 18.28
C LYS A 257 14.27 -23.26 17.06
N THR A 258 14.30 -24.47 16.50
CA THR A 258 15.05 -24.72 15.28
C THR A 258 14.29 -24.08 14.12
N GLU A 259 14.95 -23.19 13.38
CA GLU A 259 14.33 -22.50 12.24
C GLU A 259 14.04 -23.44 11.05
N GLN A 260 12.97 -23.13 10.32
CA GLN A 260 12.84 -23.46 8.91
C GLN A 260 13.48 -22.33 8.09
N LYS A 261 14.68 -22.58 7.57
CA LYS A 261 15.39 -21.65 6.70
C LYS A 261 14.55 -21.26 5.48
N ILE A 262 14.78 -20.04 5.01
CA ILE A 262 14.08 -19.48 3.85
C ILE A 262 14.31 -20.34 2.60
N ASP A 263 13.21 -20.77 1.98
CA ASP A 263 13.22 -21.63 0.80
C ASP A 263 12.12 -21.24 -0.19
N TRP A 264 12.21 -21.74 -1.42
CA TRP A 264 11.24 -21.45 -2.48
C TRP A 264 9.86 -22.03 -2.17
N GLY A 265 8.85 -21.18 -2.32
CA GLY A 265 7.45 -21.54 -2.08
C GLY A 265 7.11 -21.68 -0.59
N THR A 266 5.97 -22.30 -0.30
CA THR A 266 5.40 -22.34 1.06
C THR A 266 5.34 -23.74 1.68
N THR A 267 5.72 -24.78 0.93
CA THR A 267 5.56 -26.18 1.37
C THR A 267 6.38 -26.52 2.62
N ALA A 268 7.65 -26.10 2.65
CA ALA A 268 8.55 -26.36 3.77
C ALA A 268 8.06 -25.68 5.05
N VAL A 269 7.70 -24.40 4.95
CA VAL A 269 7.16 -23.62 6.08
C VAL A 269 5.78 -24.12 6.52
N SER A 270 4.91 -24.52 5.60
CA SER A 270 3.63 -25.16 5.95
C SER A 270 3.85 -26.43 6.76
N THR A 271 4.82 -27.26 6.35
CA THR A 271 5.21 -28.47 7.10
C THR A 271 5.77 -28.13 8.48
N TYR A 272 6.55 -27.06 8.59
CA TYR A 272 7.08 -26.55 9.86
C TYR A 272 5.95 -26.12 10.81
N VAL A 273 5.05 -25.25 10.35
CA VAL A 273 3.94 -24.73 11.17
C VAL A 273 2.99 -25.84 11.63
N ASN A 274 2.73 -26.83 10.76
CA ASN A 274 1.91 -27.98 11.15
C ASN A 274 2.52 -28.82 12.27
N LYS A 275 3.85 -28.81 12.42
CA LYS A 275 4.60 -29.52 13.47
C LYS A 275 4.71 -28.78 14.80
N LEU A 276 4.30 -27.50 14.87
CA LEU A 276 4.26 -26.78 16.15
C LEU A 276 3.45 -27.58 17.19
N PRO A 277 3.76 -27.49 18.49
CA PRO A 277 3.06 -28.26 19.50
C PRO A 277 1.55 -27.99 19.48
N ALA A 278 0.74 -29.01 19.76
CA ALA A 278 -0.71 -28.83 19.90
C ALA A 278 -1.06 -28.09 21.20
N VAL A 279 -0.26 -28.32 22.24
CA VAL A 279 -0.32 -27.66 23.54
C VAL A 279 1.06 -27.07 23.81
N PRO A 280 1.29 -25.80 23.46
CA PRO A 280 2.54 -25.12 23.77
C PRO A 280 2.73 -24.87 25.27
N ASP A 281 3.99 -24.67 25.68
CA ASP A 281 4.39 -24.35 27.05
C ASP A 281 5.51 -23.29 27.07
N GLY A 282 6.01 -22.95 28.27
CA GLY A 282 7.05 -21.92 28.42
C GLY A 282 6.51 -20.49 28.43
N GLY A 283 7.42 -19.54 28.66
CA GLY A 283 7.10 -18.11 28.56
C GLY A 283 7.38 -17.57 27.17
N THR A 284 7.60 -16.26 27.02
CA THR A 284 7.64 -15.61 25.70
C THR A 284 8.92 -14.77 25.53
N ASP A 285 9.78 -15.14 24.56
CA ASP A 285 10.96 -14.39 24.11
C ASP A 285 11.13 -14.48 22.58
N ALA A 286 10.60 -13.47 21.88
CA ALA A 286 10.70 -13.36 20.43
C ALA A 286 12.11 -12.99 19.93
N SER A 287 13.07 -12.69 20.82
CA SER A 287 14.30 -12.02 20.42
C SER A 287 15.19 -12.86 19.50
N GLY A 288 15.29 -14.17 19.72
CA GLY A 288 16.09 -15.01 18.83
C GLY A 288 15.40 -15.30 17.49
N ALA A 289 14.09 -15.56 17.48
CA ALA A 289 13.34 -15.73 16.23
C ALA A 289 13.38 -14.47 15.35
N MET A 290 13.23 -13.29 15.96
CA MET A 290 13.39 -12.01 15.26
C MET A 290 14.83 -11.78 14.77
N THR A 291 15.83 -12.21 15.55
CA THR A 291 17.23 -12.14 15.11
C THR A 291 17.49 -13.04 13.89
N ASN A 292 16.93 -14.26 13.88
CA ASN A 292 17.03 -15.18 12.75
C ASN A 292 16.33 -14.60 11.52
N ALA A 293 15.14 -14.04 11.69
CA ALA A 293 14.39 -13.36 10.63
C ALA A 293 15.20 -12.21 10.00
N VAL A 294 15.79 -11.33 10.81
CA VAL A 294 16.64 -10.23 10.32
C VAL A 294 17.88 -10.76 9.62
N ASN A 295 18.55 -11.77 10.18
CA ASN A 295 19.74 -12.34 9.55
C ASN A 295 19.45 -13.01 8.21
N ALA A 296 18.31 -13.67 8.08
CA ALA A 296 17.86 -14.29 6.83
C ALA A 296 17.52 -13.24 5.77
N LEU A 297 16.88 -12.13 6.16
CA LEU A 297 16.33 -11.16 5.21
C LEU A 297 17.24 -9.99 4.90
N LYS A 298 18.19 -9.64 5.77
CA LYS A 298 18.95 -8.39 5.63
C LYS A 298 19.60 -8.20 4.27
N ALA A 299 19.69 -6.96 3.79
CA ALA A 299 20.27 -6.58 2.51
C ALA A 299 21.70 -7.09 2.34
N ALA A 300 22.47 -7.14 3.43
CA ALA A 300 23.83 -7.68 3.46
C ALA A 300 23.91 -9.20 3.28
N ASN A 301 22.79 -9.95 3.37
CA ASN A 301 22.76 -11.39 3.16
C ASN A 301 22.88 -11.73 1.66
N ALA A 302 24.11 -11.97 1.20
CA ALA A 302 24.40 -12.31 -0.18
C ALA A 302 23.77 -13.64 -0.63
N THR A 303 23.51 -14.58 0.30
CA THR A 303 22.89 -15.88 -0.04
C THR A 303 21.46 -15.69 -0.54
N GLU A 304 20.67 -14.87 0.14
CA GLU A 304 19.29 -14.62 -0.28
C GLU A 304 19.23 -13.83 -1.59
N LYS A 305 20.12 -12.84 -1.73
CA LYS A 305 20.28 -12.13 -3.02
C LYS A 305 20.63 -13.08 -4.15
N THR A 306 21.61 -13.97 -3.95
CA THR A 306 22.04 -14.94 -4.98
C THR A 306 20.93 -15.91 -5.35
N ALA A 307 20.12 -16.34 -4.37
CA ALA A 307 18.96 -17.19 -4.62
C ALA A 307 17.97 -16.50 -5.56
N HIS A 308 17.59 -15.26 -5.27
CA HIS A 308 16.71 -14.46 -6.14
C HIS A 308 17.34 -14.20 -7.53
N ASP A 309 18.62 -13.83 -7.58
CA ASP A 309 19.34 -13.61 -8.84
C ASP A 309 19.35 -14.88 -9.72
N SER A 310 19.43 -16.08 -9.12
CA SER A 310 19.38 -17.36 -9.86
C SER A 310 18.04 -17.62 -10.56
N LYS A 311 16.95 -17.03 -10.03
CA LYS A 311 15.62 -17.01 -10.64
C LYS A 311 15.35 -15.73 -11.44
N LYS A 312 16.39 -14.91 -11.65
CA LYS A 312 16.35 -13.63 -12.39
C LYS A 312 15.48 -12.57 -11.72
N ASN A 313 15.29 -12.65 -10.41
CA ASN A 313 14.65 -11.61 -9.62
C ASN A 313 15.71 -10.58 -9.22
N THR A 314 15.86 -9.52 -10.01
CA THR A 314 16.91 -8.50 -9.77
C THR A 314 16.56 -7.56 -8.61
N SER A 315 15.28 -7.52 -8.22
CA SER A 315 14.76 -6.79 -7.07
C SER A 315 13.69 -7.62 -6.36
N PHE A 316 13.60 -7.51 -5.04
CA PHE A 316 12.61 -8.21 -4.22
C PHE A 316 12.36 -7.48 -2.90
N GLU A 317 11.14 -7.60 -2.37
CA GLU A 317 10.77 -7.05 -1.07
C GLU A 317 11.06 -8.03 0.08
N ARG A 318 11.27 -7.50 1.28
CA ARG A 318 11.60 -8.27 2.48
C ARG A 318 10.56 -8.02 3.55
N PHE A 319 9.96 -9.10 4.05
CA PHE A 319 8.89 -9.03 5.03
C PHE A 319 9.17 -9.90 6.25
N ILE A 320 8.94 -9.36 7.43
CA ILE A 320 8.78 -10.15 8.65
C ILE A 320 7.30 -10.17 9.02
N VAL A 321 6.79 -11.33 9.41
CA VAL A 321 5.49 -11.45 10.07
C VAL A 321 5.74 -11.88 11.50
N LEU A 322 5.58 -10.96 12.45
CA LEU A 322 5.73 -11.22 13.88
C LEU A 322 4.35 -11.36 14.51
N MET A 323 4.09 -12.50 15.14
CA MET A 323 2.84 -12.75 15.86
C MET A 323 3.14 -13.15 17.29
N THR A 324 2.36 -12.63 18.25
CA THR A 324 2.30 -13.08 19.64
C THR A 324 0.90 -12.85 20.21
N ASP A 325 0.51 -13.67 21.18
CA ASP A 325 -0.69 -13.48 22.01
C ASP A 325 -0.38 -12.94 23.41
N GLY A 326 0.88 -12.60 23.65
CA GLY A 326 1.43 -12.35 24.97
C GLY A 326 2.33 -11.12 25.00
N GLU A 327 3.03 -10.99 26.11
CA GLU A 327 4.05 -9.98 26.35
C GLU A 327 5.39 -10.67 26.62
N MET A 328 6.51 -9.98 26.42
CA MET A 328 7.82 -10.62 26.57
C MET A 328 8.10 -10.94 28.04
N THR A 329 8.00 -12.21 28.44
CA THR A 329 8.19 -12.67 29.82
C THR A 329 9.50 -13.43 30.05
N GLY A 330 10.15 -13.90 28.98
CA GLY A 330 11.27 -14.85 29.08
C GLY A 330 10.85 -16.14 29.78
N ASN A 331 11.72 -16.78 30.55
CA ASN A 331 11.38 -17.98 31.33
C ASN A 331 10.64 -17.64 32.65
N SER A 332 9.70 -16.69 32.61
CA SER A 332 8.89 -16.29 33.76
C SER A 332 7.45 -16.02 33.35
N SER A 333 6.58 -15.74 34.32
CA SER A 333 5.18 -15.36 34.09
C SER A 333 4.95 -13.84 34.15
N SER A 334 6.01 -13.04 34.24
CA SER A 334 5.92 -11.59 34.40
C SER A 334 6.60 -10.88 33.23
N TRP A 335 6.00 -9.78 32.79
CA TRP A 335 6.61 -8.93 31.77
C TRP A 335 8.03 -8.50 32.11
N ASN A 336 8.93 -8.64 31.15
CA ASN A 336 10.33 -8.32 31.26
C ASN A 336 10.69 -7.16 30.33
N LYS A 337 10.82 -5.96 30.92
CA LYS A 337 11.16 -4.73 30.19
C LYS A 337 12.46 -4.81 29.39
N THR A 338 13.45 -5.54 29.87
CA THR A 338 14.75 -5.66 29.20
C THR A 338 14.61 -6.49 27.92
N LEU A 339 13.85 -7.58 27.97
CA LEU A 339 13.54 -8.39 26.78
C LEU A 339 12.66 -7.63 25.79
N ASP A 340 11.62 -6.94 26.27
CA ASP A 340 10.78 -6.06 25.45
C ASP A 340 11.61 -5.03 24.69
N THR A 341 12.51 -4.33 25.39
CA THR A 341 13.44 -3.35 24.79
C THR A 341 14.37 -4.00 23.77
N LYS A 342 14.85 -5.22 24.04
CA LYS A 342 15.72 -5.96 23.12
C LYS A 342 14.98 -6.29 21.80
N VAL A 343 13.73 -6.77 21.88
CA VAL A 343 12.91 -7.06 20.69
C VAL A 343 12.66 -5.79 19.89
N ARG A 344 12.32 -4.67 20.55
CA ARG A 344 12.18 -3.35 19.87
C ARG A 344 13.43 -2.96 19.10
N GLY A 345 14.61 -3.12 19.72
CA GLY A 345 15.88 -2.84 19.05
C GLY A 345 16.13 -3.70 17.81
N ILE A 346 15.68 -4.96 17.82
CA ILE A 346 15.76 -5.83 16.63
C ILE A 346 14.78 -5.38 15.55
N CYS A 347 13.56 -4.97 15.93
CA CYS A 347 12.60 -4.38 14.99
C CYS A 347 13.16 -3.11 14.33
N ASP A 348 13.87 -2.26 15.08
CA ASP A 348 14.51 -1.07 14.53
C ASP A 348 15.65 -1.41 13.56
N GLN A 349 16.44 -2.46 13.85
CA GLN A 349 17.45 -2.97 12.91
C GLN A 349 16.80 -3.45 11.60
N ALA A 350 15.71 -4.22 11.71
CA ALA A 350 14.98 -4.72 10.54
C ALA A 350 14.46 -3.56 9.67
N LYS A 351 13.77 -2.58 10.28
CA LYS A 351 13.24 -1.40 9.58
C LYS A 351 14.35 -0.56 8.94
N THR A 352 15.47 -0.37 9.64
CA THR A 352 16.63 0.38 9.13
C THR A 352 17.23 -0.29 7.90
N ASP A 353 17.23 -1.62 7.85
CA ASP A 353 17.73 -2.42 6.72
C ASP A 353 16.69 -2.54 5.57
N GLY A 354 15.56 -1.83 5.67
CA GLY A 354 14.51 -1.81 4.64
C GLY A 354 13.57 -3.01 4.67
N ILE A 355 13.57 -3.79 5.76
CA ILE A 355 12.64 -4.91 5.97
C ILE A 355 11.33 -4.36 6.53
N LYS A 356 10.21 -4.71 5.87
CA LYS A 356 8.86 -4.35 6.32
C LYS A 356 8.37 -5.37 7.35
N ILE A 357 7.81 -4.95 8.46
CA ILE A 357 7.36 -5.84 9.54
C ILE A 357 5.84 -5.74 9.66
N TYR A 358 5.15 -6.83 9.32
CA TYR A 358 3.78 -7.08 9.70
C TYR A 358 3.74 -7.63 11.13
N THR A 359 2.80 -7.15 11.92
CA THR A 359 2.65 -7.55 13.32
C THR A 359 1.20 -7.91 13.61
N ILE A 360 1.01 -9.00 14.36
CA ILE A 360 -0.31 -9.54 14.68
C ILE A 360 -0.40 -9.74 16.19
N ALA A 361 -1.19 -8.91 16.85
CA ALA A 361 -1.45 -8.93 18.29
C ALA A 361 -2.71 -9.75 18.56
N PHE A 362 -2.59 -11.07 18.65
CA PHE A 362 -3.75 -11.95 18.74
C PHE A 362 -4.22 -12.10 20.18
N MET A 363 -5.30 -11.41 20.56
CA MET A 363 -5.81 -11.41 21.95
C MET A 363 -4.72 -11.08 22.99
N ALA A 364 -3.78 -10.19 22.65
CA ALA A 364 -2.58 -9.90 23.44
C ALA A 364 -2.83 -8.90 24.59
N PRO A 365 -2.05 -8.91 25.68
CA PRO A 365 -2.12 -7.88 26.73
C PRO A 365 -1.55 -6.53 26.25
N ALA A 366 -1.74 -5.47 27.04
CA ALA A 366 -1.37 -4.10 26.67
C ALA A 366 0.11 -3.92 26.30
N ASN A 367 1.04 -4.56 27.03
CA ASN A 367 2.46 -4.48 26.70
C ASN A 367 2.78 -5.20 25.37
N GLY A 368 2.17 -6.37 25.13
CA GLY A 368 2.26 -7.09 23.87
C GLY A 368 1.77 -6.28 22.68
N LYS A 369 0.58 -5.66 22.82
CA LYS A 369 0.03 -4.72 21.83
C LYS A 369 0.98 -3.55 21.55
N SER A 370 1.52 -2.94 22.60
CA SER A 370 2.49 -1.83 22.50
C SER A 370 3.80 -2.22 21.79
N LEU A 371 4.29 -3.43 22.04
CA LEU A 371 5.49 -3.96 21.38
C LEU A 371 5.25 -4.16 19.89
N LEU A 372 4.15 -4.84 19.55
CA LEU A 372 3.80 -5.15 18.17
C LEU A 372 3.49 -3.89 17.36
N GLU A 373 2.73 -2.94 17.90
CA GLU A 373 2.47 -1.67 17.23
C GLU A 373 3.78 -0.92 16.89
N TYR A 374 4.74 -0.91 17.82
CA TYR A 374 6.06 -0.30 17.62
C TYR A 374 6.92 -1.03 16.59
N CYS A 375 6.87 -2.36 16.60
CA CYS A 375 7.61 -3.18 15.66
C CYS A 375 7.05 -3.07 14.24
N SER A 376 5.75 -2.81 14.09
CA SER A 376 5.13 -2.64 12.77
C SER A 376 5.80 -1.55 11.93
N SER A 377 5.86 -1.75 10.61
CA SER A 377 6.36 -0.72 9.68
C SER A 377 5.35 0.41 9.39
N GLY A 378 4.28 0.50 10.17
CA GLY A 378 3.25 1.52 10.04
C GLY A 378 1.90 0.99 10.51
N LYS A 379 1.31 1.63 11.52
CA LYS A 379 0.10 1.16 12.18
C LYS A 379 -1.07 0.87 11.22
N ALA A 380 -1.30 1.75 10.23
CA ALA A 380 -2.45 1.63 9.34
C ALA A 380 -2.38 0.43 8.37
N GLU A 381 -1.18 -0.04 8.04
CA GLU A 381 -0.97 -1.04 6.98
C GLU A 381 -0.38 -2.36 7.49
N TYR A 382 0.40 -2.29 8.56
CA TYR A 382 1.25 -3.38 9.03
C TYR A 382 0.91 -3.90 10.45
N TYR A 383 -0.06 -3.30 11.14
CA TYR A 383 -0.48 -3.74 12.48
C TYR A 383 -1.90 -4.31 12.44
N TYR A 384 -2.07 -5.51 13.00
CA TYR A 384 -3.33 -6.23 13.07
C TYR A 384 -3.56 -6.68 14.52
N GLU A 385 -4.80 -6.58 14.98
CA GLU A 385 -5.18 -6.85 16.36
C GLU A 385 -6.44 -7.73 16.39
N PRO A 386 -6.37 -8.99 15.91
CA PRO A 386 -7.50 -9.89 15.90
C PRO A 386 -7.88 -10.34 17.32
N ASP A 387 -9.18 -10.34 17.60
CA ASP A 387 -9.76 -10.80 18.86
C ASP A 387 -10.43 -12.19 18.75
N ASP A 388 -10.50 -12.74 17.53
CA ASP A 388 -11.07 -14.06 17.23
C ASP A 388 -10.34 -14.77 16.08
N MET A 389 -10.66 -16.05 15.87
CA MET A 389 -10.04 -16.85 14.82
C MET A 389 -10.34 -16.33 13.41
N THR A 390 -11.56 -15.86 13.16
CA THR A 390 -11.99 -15.41 11.83
C THR A 390 -11.16 -14.22 11.37
N THR A 391 -11.07 -13.20 12.23
CA THR A 391 -10.27 -12.00 12.01
C THR A 391 -8.77 -12.31 11.92
N LEU A 392 -8.28 -13.31 12.68
CA LEU A 392 -6.90 -13.78 12.54
C LEU A 392 -6.63 -14.38 11.15
N VAL A 393 -7.51 -15.26 10.68
CA VAL A 393 -7.41 -15.88 9.34
C VAL A 393 -7.48 -14.82 8.24
N GLU A 394 -8.40 -13.86 8.37
CA GLU A 394 -8.52 -12.73 7.44
C GLU A 394 -7.24 -11.89 7.40
N SER A 395 -6.67 -11.59 8.56
CA SER A 395 -5.43 -10.81 8.69
C SER A 395 -4.27 -11.49 7.97
N PHE A 396 -4.05 -12.79 8.21
CA PHE A 396 -3.00 -13.57 7.52
C PHE A 396 -3.22 -13.62 6.00
N GLY A 397 -4.47 -13.81 5.56
CA GLY A 397 -4.80 -13.79 4.14
C GLY A 397 -4.59 -12.42 3.48
N GLU A 398 -4.92 -11.33 4.18
CA GLU A 398 -4.71 -9.96 3.71
C GLU A 398 -3.22 -9.63 3.60
N ILE A 399 -2.42 -9.98 4.61
CA ILE A 399 -0.96 -9.82 4.58
C ILE A 399 -0.37 -10.55 3.37
N ALA A 400 -0.78 -11.80 3.12
CA ALA A 400 -0.34 -12.57 1.97
C ALA A 400 -0.64 -11.87 0.64
N ARG A 401 -1.89 -11.40 0.46
CA ARG A 401 -2.33 -10.70 -0.75
C ARG A 401 -1.63 -9.35 -0.92
N LYS A 402 -1.43 -8.59 0.14
CA LYS A 402 -0.72 -7.30 0.11
C LYS A 402 0.74 -7.51 -0.27
N ALA A 403 1.44 -8.39 0.45
CA ALA A 403 2.85 -8.69 0.19
C ALA A 403 3.09 -9.15 -1.26
N ALA A 404 2.21 -10.01 -1.78
CA ALA A 404 2.30 -10.53 -3.14
C ALA A 404 1.94 -9.53 -4.26
N LYS A 405 1.34 -8.37 -3.95
CA LYS A 405 0.84 -7.37 -4.93
C LYS A 405 1.76 -6.16 -5.13
N THR A 406 2.91 -6.09 -4.45
CA THR A 406 3.70 -4.86 -4.34
C THR A 406 4.54 -4.55 -5.60
N GLY A 407 3.91 -4.20 -6.74
CA GLY A 407 4.61 -4.02 -8.03
C GLY A 407 4.27 -2.78 -8.87
N THR A 408 3.45 -1.83 -8.39
CA THR A 408 3.06 -0.63 -9.18
C THR A 408 3.51 0.66 -8.49
N ARG A 409 4.33 1.48 -9.18
CA ARG A 409 4.84 2.76 -8.65
C ARG A 409 4.85 3.85 -9.72
N LEU A 410 4.47 5.06 -9.31
CA LEU A 410 4.64 6.29 -10.11
C LEU A 410 6.12 6.71 -10.08
N THR A 411 6.65 7.15 -11.21
CA THR A 411 8.03 7.64 -11.37
C THR A 411 8.00 8.95 -12.13
N ASN A 412 7.56 10.02 -11.46
CA ASN A 412 7.46 11.37 -12.04
C ASN A 412 8.80 12.10 -12.06
#